data_AF-A0A1U9NIF8-F1
#
_entry.id   AF-A0A1U9NIF8-F1
#
_cell.length_a   1.000
_cell.length_b   1.000
_cell.length_c   1.000
_cell.angle_alpha   90.00
_cell.angle_beta   90.00
_cell.angle_gamma   90.00
#
_symmetry.space_group_name_H-M   'P 1'
#
loop_
_entity.id
_entity.type
_entity.pdbx_description
1 polymer ?
#
loop_
_entity_poly.entity_id
_entity_poly.type
_entity_poly.pdbx_seq_one_letter_code
_entity_poly.pdbx_strand_id
1 'polypeptide(L)'
;MSLMHDIITTIGDAARLSSDMVKLKLEREAGTVKHALVQVVSFSAALFISTIIFLVGAAFLIFGGYLLLKMVVSPAAAALIMGGGLVLISGIILLMSKASVKK
;
A
#
# COMPACT_ATOMS: atom_id res chain seq x y z
N MET A 1 3.66 54.11 -32.74
CA MET A 1 4.25 52.78 -33.01
C MET A 1 4.64 51.99 -31.74
N SER A 2 4.39 52.46 -30.50
CA SER A 2 4.77 51.70 -29.29
C SER A 2 3.71 50.69 -28.78
N LEU A 3 2.42 50.94 -29.04
CA LEU A 3 1.32 50.10 -28.53
C LEU A 3 1.37 48.63 -28.97
N MET A 4 1.81 48.37 -30.21
CA MET A 4 1.88 47.01 -30.73
C MET A 4 3.02 46.20 -30.10
N HIS A 5 4.11 46.87 -29.71
CA HIS A 5 5.25 46.24 -29.05
C HIS A 5 4.94 45.91 -27.59
N ASP A 6 4.26 46.81 -26.87
CA ASP A 6 3.83 46.59 -25.49
C ASP A 6 2.80 45.45 -25.35
N ILE A 7 1.93 45.26 -26.35
CA ILE A 7 0.98 44.14 -26.37
C ILE A 7 1.72 42.81 -26.57
N ILE A 8 2.72 42.77 -27.45
CA ILE A 8 3.50 41.56 -27.73
C ILE A 8 4.34 41.16 -26.51
N THR A 9 4.96 42.12 -25.81
CA THR A 9 5.73 41.84 -24.59
C THR A 9 4.83 41.36 -23.45
N THR A 10 3.67 41.99 -23.25
CA THR A 10 2.70 41.59 -22.22
C THR A 10 2.14 40.17 -22.46
N ILE A 11 1.84 39.81 -23.71
CA ILE A 11 1.39 38.45 -24.06
C ILE A 11 2.52 37.42 -23.85
N GLY A 12 3.76 37.78 -24.19
CA GLY A 12 4.93 36.93 -23.96
C GLY A 12 5.19 36.65 -22.48
N ASP A 13 5.06 37.67 -21.63
CA ASP A 13 5.19 37.52 -20.17
C ASP A 13 4.05 36.71 -19.57
N ALA A 14 2.80 36.93 -20.02
CA ALA A 14 1.66 36.12 -19.58
C ALA A 14 1.82 34.63 -19.96
N ALA A 15 2.37 34.35 -21.15
CA ALA A 15 2.65 32.97 -21.59
C ALA A 15 3.76 32.30 -20.76
N ARG A 16 4.82 33.05 -20.41
CA ARG A 16 5.88 32.56 -19.51
C ARG A 16 5.35 32.27 -18.11
N LEU A 17 4.53 33.18 -17.56
CA LEU A 17 3.92 33.03 -16.24
C LEU A 17 2.96 31.83 -16.20
N SER A 18 2.20 31.61 -17.27
CA SER A 18 1.36 30.42 -17.43
C SER A 18 2.19 29.13 -17.49
N SER A 19 3.33 29.14 -18.19
CA SER A 19 4.22 27.97 -18.29
C SER A 19 4.85 27.62 -16.94
N ASP A 20 5.32 28.61 -16.19
CA ASP A 20 5.90 28.41 -14.86
C ASP A 20 4.85 27.95 -13.84
N MET A 21 3.62 28.47 -13.90
CA MET A 21 2.50 27.97 -13.08
C MET A 21 2.14 26.51 -13.41
N VAL A 22 2.17 26.13 -14.68
CA VAL A 22 1.90 24.74 -15.11
C VAL A 22 3.01 23.81 -14.62
N LYS A 23 4.28 24.21 -14.72
CA LYS A 23 5.42 23.45 -14.16
C LYS A 23 5.27 23.26 -12.65
N LEU A 24 4.94 24.30 -11.90
CA LEU A 24 4.74 24.22 -10.46
C LEU A 24 3.57 23.30 -10.07
N LYS A 25 2.50 23.28 -10.85
CA LYS A 25 1.39 22.33 -10.65
C LYS A 25 1.84 20.89 -10.93
N LEU A 26 2.56 20.66 -12.02
CA LEU A 26 3.13 19.37 -12.38
C LEU A 26 4.09 18.83 -11.33
N GLU A 27 4.96 19.67 -10.76
CA GLU A 27 5.87 19.25 -9.68
C GLU A 27 5.13 18.89 -8.40
N ARG A 28 4.09 19.66 -8.03
CA ARG A 28 3.23 19.35 -6.87
C ARG A 28 2.42 18.08 -7.08
N GLU A 29 1.86 17.88 -8.28
CA GLU A 29 1.14 16.66 -8.63
C GLU A 29 2.09 15.46 -8.68
N ALA A 30 3.29 15.59 -9.25
CA ALA A 30 4.29 14.53 -9.29
C ALA A 30 4.74 14.11 -7.88
N GLY A 31 4.91 15.06 -6.95
CA GLY A 31 5.18 14.76 -5.53
C GLY A 31 4.04 14.00 -4.86
N THR A 32 2.81 14.43 -5.11
CA THR A 32 1.59 13.78 -4.57
C THR A 32 1.43 12.37 -5.13
N VAL A 33 1.64 12.18 -6.43
CA VAL A 33 1.58 10.89 -7.11
C VAL A 33 2.66 9.96 -6.59
N LYS A 34 3.90 10.44 -6.39
CA LYS A 34 4.96 9.62 -5.77
C LYS A 34 4.57 9.12 -4.39
N HIS A 35 4.02 9.98 -3.54
CA HIS A 35 3.60 9.57 -2.19
C HIS A 35 2.46 8.55 -2.23
N ALA A 36 1.47 8.78 -3.09
CA ALA A 36 0.38 7.82 -3.31
C ALA A 36 0.91 6.48 -3.83
N LEU A 37 1.88 6.49 -4.76
CA LEU A 37 2.50 5.28 -5.29
C LEU A 37 3.22 4.49 -4.19
N VAL A 38 3.97 5.16 -3.33
CA VAL A 38 4.68 4.52 -2.20
C VAL A 38 3.69 3.90 -1.21
N GLN A 39 2.58 4.59 -0.92
CA GLN A 39 1.52 4.04 -0.08
C GLN A 39 0.86 2.81 -0.71
N VAL A 40 0.57 2.85 -2.02
CA VAL A 40 -0.02 1.70 -2.74
C VAL A 40 0.93 0.50 -2.75
N VAL A 41 2.21 0.72 -3.06
CA VAL A 41 3.22 -0.35 -3.10
C VAL A 41 3.41 -0.97 -1.72
N SER A 42 3.53 -0.15 -0.67
CA SER A 42 3.69 -0.66 0.71
C SER A 42 2.45 -1.40 1.21
N PHE A 43 1.24 -0.92 0.89
CA PHE A 43 0.01 -1.62 1.21
C PHE A 43 -0.11 -2.96 0.46
N SER A 44 0.25 -2.98 -0.82
CA SER A 44 0.24 -4.20 -1.63
C SER A 44 1.24 -5.24 -1.11
N ALA A 45 2.45 -4.80 -0.74
CA ALA A 45 3.44 -5.69 -0.13
C ALA A 45 2.94 -6.27 1.20
N ALA A 46 2.31 -5.46 2.05
CA ALA A 46 1.75 -5.94 3.32
C ALA A 46 0.58 -6.91 3.12
N LEU A 47 -0.29 -6.66 2.14
CA LEU A 47 -1.34 -7.60 1.73
C LEU A 47 -0.76 -8.94 1.29
N PHE A 48 0.30 -8.91 0.48
CA PHE A 48 0.94 -10.12 -0.03
C PHE A 48 1.57 -10.95 1.10
N ILE A 49 2.34 -10.29 1.98
CA ILE A 49 2.94 -10.94 3.15
C ILE A 49 1.86 -11.52 4.06
N SER A 50 0.80 -10.75 4.35
CA SER A 50 -0.31 -11.23 5.16
C SER A 50 -1.00 -12.44 4.53
N THR A 51 -1.18 -12.45 3.21
CA THR A 51 -1.81 -13.57 2.50
C THR A 51 -0.98 -14.84 2.62
N ILE A 52 0.34 -14.73 2.48
CA ILE A 52 1.26 -15.86 2.66
C ILE A 52 1.17 -16.40 4.09
N ILE A 53 1.26 -15.51 5.09
CA ILE A 53 1.18 -15.91 6.51
C ILE A 53 -0.16 -16.59 6.80
N PHE A 54 -1.26 -16.05 6.27
CA PHE A 54 -2.59 -16.63 6.41
C PHE A 54 -2.67 -18.04 5.80
N LEU A 55 -2.14 -18.23 4.60
CA LEU A 55 -2.12 -19.54 3.93
C LEU A 55 -1.29 -20.56 4.72
N VAL A 56 -0.12 -20.17 5.23
CA VAL A 56 0.70 -21.03 6.08
C VAL A 56 -0.05 -21.38 7.36
N GLY A 57 -0.65 -20.39 8.04
CA GLY A 57 -1.46 -20.62 9.23
C GLY A 57 -2.65 -21.57 8.98
N ALA A 58 -3.36 -21.38 7.87
CA ALA A 58 -4.45 -22.25 7.45
C ALA A 58 -3.96 -23.69 7.17
N ALA A 59 -2.81 -23.86 6.53
CA ALA A 59 -2.21 -25.17 6.31
C ALA A 59 -1.89 -25.88 7.63
N PHE A 60 -1.34 -25.16 8.62
CA PHE A 60 -1.12 -25.69 9.96
C PHE A 60 -2.41 -26.07 10.68
N LEU A 61 -3.48 -25.29 10.52
CA LEU A 61 -4.80 -25.63 11.07
C LEU A 61 -5.37 -26.92 10.45
N ILE A 62 -5.31 -27.04 9.13
CA ILE A 62 -5.76 -28.24 8.40
C ILE A 62 -4.92 -29.45 8.83
N PHE A 63 -3.59 -29.30 8.90
CA PHE A 63 -2.68 -30.37 9.32
C PHE A 63 -2.91 -30.78 10.78
N GLY A 64 -3.10 -29.82 11.69
CA GLY A 64 -3.45 -30.08 13.08
C GLY A 64 -4.79 -30.81 13.22
N GLY A 65 -5.80 -30.40 12.45
CA GLY A 65 -7.09 -31.12 12.37
C GLY A 65 -6.93 -32.56 11.86
N TYR A 66 -6.09 -32.77 10.84
CA TYR A 66 -5.78 -34.11 10.35
C TYR A 66 -5.08 -34.99 11.41
N LEU A 67 -4.15 -34.42 12.19
CA LEU A 67 -3.48 -35.14 13.27
C LEU A 67 -4.42 -35.50 14.43
N LEU A 68 -5.42 -34.66 14.74
CA LEU A 68 -6.47 -35.00 15.69
C LEU A 68 -7.25 -36.25 15.24
N LEU A 69 -7.56 -36.37 13.95
CA LEU A 69 -8.22 -37.57 13.41
C LEU A 69 -7.38 -38.85 13.55
N LYS A 70 -6.04 -38.71 13.61
CA LYS A 70 -5.11 -39.82 13.87
C LYS A 70 -4.84 -40.07 15.36
N MET A 71 -5.56 -39.39 16.27
CA MET A 71 -5.35 -39.43 17.72
C MET A 71 -3.93 -39.02 18.18
N VAL A 72 -3.21 -38.25 17.36
CA VAL A 72 -1.87 -37.75 17.69
C VAL A 72 -1.99 -36.39 18.38
N VAL A 73 -2.41 -36.41 19.65
CA VAL A 73 -2.91 -35.22 20.38
C VAL A 73 -1.86 -34.11 20.55
N SER A 74 -0.63 -34.46 20.96
CA SER A 74 0.40 -33.47 21.31
C SER A 74 0.88 -32.66 20.07
N PRO A 75 1.30 -33.31 18.96
CA PRO A 75 1.60 -32.62 17.70
C PRO A 75 0.41 -31.86 17.10
N ALA A 76 -0.81 -32.37 17.24
CA ALA A 76 -2.00 -31.70 16.75
C ALA A 76 -2.27 -30.37 17.47
N ALA A 77 -2.17 -30.36 18.81
CA ALA A 77 -2.33 -29.16 19.60
C ALA A 77 -1.29 -28.09 19.23
N ALA A 78 -0.02 -28.49 19.07
CA ALA A 78 1.05 -27.59 18.64
C ALA A 78 0.77 -26.98 17.25
N ALA A 79 0.35 -27.80 16.28
CA ALA A 79 0.00 -27.35 14.94
C ALA A 79 -1.19 -26.37 14.95
N LEU A 80 -2.23 -26.64 15.76
CA LEU A 80 -3.40 -25.77 15.89
C LEU A 80 -3.05 -24.42 16.53
N ILE A 81 -2.23 -24.41 17.58
CA ILE A 81 -1.79 -23.18 18.26
C ILE A 81 -0.95 -22.32 17.31
N MET A 82 0.02 -22.93 16.61
CA MET A 82 0.84 -22.25 15.61
C MET A 82 0.00 -21.71 14.46
N GLY A 83 -0.90 -22.53 13.90
CA GLY A 83 -1.77 -22.14 12.82
C GLY A 83 -2.71 -20.99 13.19
N GLY A 84 -3.35 -21.08 14.36
CA GLY A 84 -4.20 -20.03 14.89
C GLY A 84 -3.44 -18.73 15.16
N GLY A 85 -2.25 -18.83 15.74
CA GLY A 85 -1.37 -17.68 15.99
C GLY A 85 -0.99 -16.95 14.69
N LEU A 86 -0.59 -17.69 13.65
CA LEU A 86 -0.24 -17.10 12.35
C LEU A 86 -1.45 -16.42 11.68
N VAL A 87 -2.63 -17.03 11.75
CA VAL A 87 -3.86 -16.41 11.24
C VAL A 87 -4.15 -15.10 11.97
N LEU A 88 -4.03 -15.06 13.30
CA LEU A 88 -4.20 -13.83 14.07
C LEU A 88 -3.17 -12.76 13.68
N ILE A 89 -1.89 -13.13 13.56
CA ILE A 89 -0.82 -12.21 13.15
C ILE A 89 -1.10 -11.63 11.77
N SER A 90 -1.53 -12.44 10.80
CA SER A 90 -1.92 -11.95 9.47
C SER A 90 -3.04 -10.91 9.55
N GLY A 91 -4.07 -11.16 10.36
CA GLY A 91 -5.15 -10.21 10.59
C GLY A 91 -4.67 -8.89 11.18
N ILE A 92 -3.76 -8.94 12.16
CA ILE A 92 -3.17 -7.74 12.79
C ILE A 92 -2.38 -6.93 11.76
N ILE A 93 -1.55 -7.58 10.93
CA ILE A 93 -0.78 -6.92 9.88
C ILE A 93 -1.71 -6.15 8.93
N LEU A 94 -2.80 -6.79 8.46
CA LEU A 94 -3.78 -6.11 7.59
C LEU A 94 -4.44 -4.91 8.24
N LEU A 95 -4.80 -5.03 9.53
CA LEU A 95 -5.41 -3.93 10.27
C LEU A 95 -4.44 -2.75 10.42
N MET A 96 -3.17 -3.03 10.73
CA MET A 96 -2.12 -2.00 10.83
C MET A 96 -1.88 -1.33 9.47
N SER A 97 -1.77 -2.11 8.39
CA SER A 97 -1.58 -1.58 7.04
C SER A 97 -2.76 -0.70 6.60
N LYS A 98 -4.00 -1.08 6.94
CA LYS A 98 -5.18 -0.27 6.65
C LYS A 98 -5.21 1.02 7.46
N ALA A 99 -4.74 1.02 8.71
CA ALA A 99 -4.64 2.22 9.53
C ALA A 99 -3.61 3.22 8.97
N SER A 100 -2.50 2.73 8.40
CA SER A 100 -1.47 3.57 7.77
C SER A 100 -1.91 4.24 6.48
N VAL A 101 -2.82 3.63 5.70
CA VAL A 101 -3.33 4.21 4.44
C VAL A 101 -4.36 5.34 4.69
N LYS A 102 -4.95 5.40 5.90
CA LYS A 102 -5.93 6.44 6.25
C LYS A 102 -5.32 7.74 6.79
N LYS A 103 -4.01 7.80 7.02
CA LYS A 103 -3.28 9.00 7.45
C LYS A 103 -2.62 9.68 6.27
#